data_AF-A0A1J3I3Y6-F1
#
_entry.id   AF-A0A1J3I3Y6-F1
#
_cell.length_a   1.000
_cell.length_b   1.000
_cell.length_c   1.000
_cell.angle_alpha   90.00
_cell.angle_beta   90.00
_cell.angle_gamma   90.00
#
_symmetry.space_group_name_H-M   'P 1'
#
loop_
_entity.id
_entity.type
_entity.pdbx_description
1 polymer ?
#
loop_
_entity_poly.entity_id
_entity_poly.type
_entity_poly.pdbx_seq_one_letter_code
_entity_poly.pdbx_strand_id
1 'polypeptide(L)'
;MSSADSAQKPLLETMAQDLNQNSRTTSRKRRLRRSRSAPRGDCMLNDDDLKTDDVPPPNPSTIPMFRDLNPRLRRVIIFLALYLAIGTFCFYQVRNQISGHKTNGVLDAVYFCVVTMTTVGYGDLVPNSSASRLLACAFVFSGMVLVGHLLGRAADYLVEKQEALLVRAFHLRRSFGPTDVLKELHTNKLRYKCYVAFLVLVVLFLVGIVFLVVVEKMPVIDAFYCVCSTVTTLGYGDKSFSSKTGRLFAVFWILTSTVCLAQFFLYVAEL
;
A
#
# COMPACT_ATOMS: atom_id res chain seq x y z
N MET A 1 53.61 -31.79 71.25
CA MET A 1 52.21 -31.34 71.08
C MET A 1 51.94 -31.32 69.58
N SER A 2 51.55 -32.47 69.00
CA SER A 2 50.17 -32.98 68.78
C SER A 2 49.51 -32.26 67.58
N SER A 3 49.53 -32.78 66.35
CA SER A 3 48.87 -33.98 65.75
C SER A 3 47.41 -33.75 65.31
N ALA A 4 47.15 -34.09 64.03
CA ALA A 4 45.89 -34.41 63.32
C ALA A 4 44.91 -33.24 63.11
N ASP A 5 44.44 -32.87 61.90
CA ASP A 5 44.12 -33.58 60.64
C ASP A 5 43.27 -34.84 60.84
N SER A 6 41.95 -34.65 60.94
CA SER A 6 40.89 -35.66 60.73
C SER A 6 39.55 -35.13 61.26
N ALA A 7 38.46 -35.44 60.55
CA ALA A 7 37.06 -35.45 61.00
C ALA A 7 36.12 -34.31 60.54
N GLN A 8 36.23 -33.89 59.28
CA GLN A 8 35.08 -33.34 58.55
C GLN A 8 34.35 -34.47 57.82
N LYS A 9 33.56 -35.32 58.52
CA LYS A 9 32.72 -36.33 57.84
C LYS A 9 31.48 -36.98 58.51
N PRO A 10 31.06 -36.78 59.78
CA PRO A 10 29.89 -37.53 60.26
C PRO A 10 28.55 -36.77 60.35
N LEU A 11 28.46 -35.45 60.12
CA LEU A 11 27.23 -34.70 60.41
C LEU A 11 26.25 -34.50 59.23
N LEU A 12 26.63 -34.92 58.01
CA LEU A 12 25.74 -34.86 56.83
C LEU A 12 24.96 -36.16 56.60
N GLU A 13 25.30 -37.25 57.29
CA GLU A 13 24.59 -38.54 57.20
C GLU A 13 23.38 -38.63 58.15
N THR A 14 23.39 -37.92 59.28
CA THR A 14 22.32 -38.01 60.27
C THR A 14 21.03 -37.29 59.85
N MET A 15 21.10 -36.29 58.97
CA MET A 15 19.90 -35.63 58.41
C MET A 15 19.28 -36.38 57.23
N ALA A 16 20.00 -37.32 56.61
CA ALA A 16 19.52 -38.10 55.46
C ALA A 16 18.67 -39.32 55.87
N GLN A 17 18.74 -39.77 57.12
CA GLN A 17 17.98 -40.92 57.60
C GLN A 17 16.57 -40.55 58.12
N ASP A 18 16.36 -39.34 58.64
CA ASP A 18 15.05 -38.93 59.18
C ASP A 18 14.02 -38.58 58.09
N LEU A 19 14.47 -38.17 56.89
CA LEU A 19 13.58 -37.94 55.74
C LEU A 19 13.17 -39.23 55.03
N ASN A 20 13.86 -40.35 55.29
CA ASN A 20 13.60 -41.61 54.60
C ASN A 20 12.55 -42.50 55.34
N GLN A 21 12.14 -42.12 56.56
CA GLN A 21 11.22 -42.91 57.38
C GLN A 21 9.74 -42.50 57.28
N ASN A 22 9.40 -41.50 56.47
CA ASN A 22 8.00 -41.17 56.14
C ASN A 22 7.48 -41.87 54.88
N SER A 23 8.23 -42.84 54.35
CA SER A 23 7.90 -43.60 53.14
C SER A 23 7.23 -44.95 53.43
N ARG A 24 6.31 -45.05 54.40
CA ARG A 24 5.44 -46.24 54.53
C ARG A 24 4.13 -45.91 55.23
N THR A 25 3.03 -46.30 54.57
CA THR A 25 1.62 -46.37 55.03
C THR A 25 0.73 -45.13 54.80
N THR A 26 0.05 -45.08 53.66
CA THR A 26 -1.39 -45.43 53.54
C THR A 26 -1.98 -44.98 52.21
N SER A 27 -2.76 -45.88 51.62
CA SER A 27 -3.40 -45.77 50.33
C SER A 27 -4.67 -44.89 50.39
N ARG A 28 -4.84 -43.96 49.45
CA ARG A 28 -6.17 -43.64 48.91
C ARG A 28 -6.11 -43.11 47.47
N LYS A 29 -6.65 -43.93 46.56
CA LYS A 29 -6.79 -43.73 45.11
C LYS A 29 -7.38 -42.35 44.75
N ARG A 30 -6.67 -41.57 43.93
CA ARG A 30 -7.24 -40.51 43.08
C ARG A 30 -6.99 -40.88 41.63
N ARG A 31 -8.06 -41.21 40.88
CA ARG A 31 -8.00 -41.61 39.47
C ARG A 31 -7.62 -40.41 38.61
N LEU A 32 -6.44 -40.42 38.00
CA LEU A 32 -6.07 -39.52 36.90
C LEU A 32 -6.11 -40.30 35.59
N ARG A 33 -7.03 -39.91 34.71
CA ARG A 33 -7.27 -40.51 33.40
C ARG A 33 -6.21 -39.98 32.43
N ARG A 34 -5.10 -40.71 32.28
CA ARG A 34 -4.04 -40.45 31.30
C ARG A 34 -4.26 -41.35 30.09
N SER A 35 -4.78 -40.81 28.99
CA SER A 35 -4.84 -41.51 27.72
C SER A 35 -3.57 -41.18 26.92
N ARG A 36 -2.63 -42.11 26.89
CA ARG A 36 -1.51 -42.18 25.94
C ARG A 36 -2.01 -42.85 24.66
N SER A 37 -1.67 -42.29 23.50
CA SER A 37 -1.35 -43.06 22.29
C SER A 37 -0.77 -42.12 21.24
N ALA A 38 0.55 -42.18 21.05
CA ALA A 38 1.16 -41.90 19.76
C ALA A 38 1.23 -43.23 19.01
N PRO A 39 0.79 -43.33 17.74
CA PRO A 39 1.07 -44.50 16.92
C PRO A 39 2.39 -44.31 16.15
N ARG A 40 3.23 -45.35 16.24
CA ARG A 40 4.31 -45.64 15.28
C ARG A 40 3.69 -46.05 13.94
N GLY A 41 4.39 -45.75 12.85
CA GLY A 41 4.03 -46.20 11.51
C GLY A 41 4.10 -47.72 11.35
N ASP A 42 3.29 -48.22 10.43
CA ASP A 42 3.71 -49.15 9.37
C ASP A 42 2.63 -49.18 8.26
N CYS A 43 3.12 -49.48 7.06
CA CYS A 43 2.46 -49.43 5.75
C CYS A 43 1.17 -50.25 5.63
N MET A 44 0.24 -49.80 4.77
CA MET A 44 -0.34 -50.62 3.70
C MET A 44 -0.93 -49.68 2.63
N LEU A 45 -0.58 -49.93 1.36
CA LEU A 45 -1.27 -49.37 0.20
C LEU A 45 -2.77 -49.72 0.24
N ASN A 46 -3.59 -48.79 -0.22
CA ASN A 46 -4.79 -49.07 -1.00
C ASN A 46 -4.95 -47.88 -1.97
N ASP A 47 -4.43 -48.06 -3.18
CA ASP A 47 -4.97 -47.40 -4.38
C ASP A 47 -6.31 -48.06 -4.65
N ASP A 48 -7.42 -47.35 -4.44
CA ASP A 48 -8.74 -47.57 -5.06
C ASP A 48 -9.73 -46.56 -4.44
N ASP A 49 -9.84 -45.38 -5.04
CA ASP A 49 -11.12 -44.73 -5.38
C ASP A 49 -10.87 -43.28 -5.85
N LEU A 50 -10.63 -43.18 -7.15
CA LEU A 50 -10.79 -41.96 -7.94
C LEU A 50 -12.30 -41.64 -8.01
N LYS A 51 -12.76 -40.66 -7.25
CA LYS A 51 -13.95 -39.87 -7.59
C LYS A 51 -13.58 -38.39 -7.63
N THR A 52 -13.19 -37.97 -8.83
CA THR A 52 -13.24 -36.59 -9.29
C THR A 52 -14.71 -36.16 -9.31
N ASP A 53 -15.16 -35.44 -8.28
CA ASP A 53 -16.36 -34.63 -8.40
C ASP A 53 -16.00 -33.43 -9.28
N ASP A 54 -16.39 -33.53 -10.55
CA ASP A 54 -16.29 -32.47 -11.56
C ASP A 54 -17.09 -31.23 -11.12
N VAL A 55 -16.41 -30.28 -10.48
CA VAL A 55 -16.89 -28.90 -10.38
C VAL A 55 -16.56 -28.22 -11.71
N PRO A 56 -17.54 -27.81 -12.52
CA PRO A 56 -17.27 -27.16 -13.79
C PRO A 56 -16.53 -25.83 -13.54
N PRO A 57 -15.53 -25.47 -14.37
CA PRO A 57 -14.78 -24.23 -14.21
C PRO A 57 -15.73 -23.03 -14.33
N PRO A 58 -15.60 -22.01 -13.46
CA PRO A 58 -16.41 -20.80 -13.62
C PRO A 58 -16.07 -20.12 -14.95
N ASN A 59 -17.09 -19.90 -15.78
CA ASN A 59 -17.02 -19.24 -17.07
C ASN A 59 -16.15 -17.97 -17.06
N PRO A 60 -15.17 -17.82 -17.98
CA PRO A 60 -14.33 -16.63 -18.05
C PRO A 60 -14.99 -15.60 -18.97
N SER A 61 -16.02 -14.91 -18.50
CA SER A 61 -16.57 -13.79 -19.27
C SER A 61 -17.31 -12.77 -18.41
N THR A 62 -16.57 -11.96 -17.66
CA THR A 62 -16.88 -10.54 -17.43
C THR A 62 -15.69 -9.91 -16.72
N ILE A 63 -15.06 -8.89 -17.32
CA ILE A 63 -13.88 -8.16 -16.82
C ILE A 63 -14.09 -7.77 -15.33
N PRO A 64 -13.43 -8.41 -14.35
CA PRO A 64 -13.58 -8.06 -12.94
C PRO A 64 -12.28 -7.44 -12.40
N MET A 65 -11.57 -6.64 -13.21
CA MET A 65 -10.30 -6.02 -12.80
C MET A 65 -10.47 -5.07 -11.59
N PHE A 66 -11.68 -4.53 -11.39
CA PHE A 66 -11.98 -3.59 -10.31
C PHE A 66 -12.63 -4.20 -9.05
N ARG A 67 -12.93 -5.51 -9.05
CA ARG A 67 -13.68 -6.13 -7.94
C ARG A 67 -12.78 -6.51 -6.75
N ASP A 68 -11.48 -6.67 -6.99
CA ASP A 68 -10.48 -7.05 -5.97
C ASP A 68 -9.75 -5.85 -5.32
N LEU A 69 -10.15 -4.61 -5.62
CA LEU A 69 -9.63 -3.45 -4.89
C LEU A 69 -10.14 -3.49 -3.44
N ASN A 70 -9.25 -3.27 -2.46
CA ASN A 70 -9.68 -3.25 -1.05
C ASN A 70 -10.85 -2.26 -0.87
N PRO A 71 -11.85 -2.63 -0.05
CA PRO A 71 -13.05 -1.82 0.16
C PRO A 71 -12.76 -0.44 0.76
N ARG A 72 -11.58 -0.25 1.37
CA ARG A 72 -11.09 1.05 1.86
C ARG A 72 -10.64 1.95 0.70
N LEU A 73 -9.79 1.44 -0.21
CA LEU A 73 -9.31 2.19 -1.37
C LEU A 73 -10.45 2.52 -2.36
N ARG A 74 -11.36 1.56 -2.57
CA ARG A 74 -12.55 1.77 -3.41
C ARG A 74 -13.39 2.96 -2.95
N ARG A 75 -13.58 3.12 -1.64
CA ARG A 75 -14.32 4.26 -1.09
C ARG A 75 -13.64 5.59 -1.40
N VAL A 76 -12.31 5.67 -1.27
CA VAL A 76 -11.60 6.91 -1.56
C VAL A 76 -11.62 7.25 -3.05
N ILE A 77 -11.46 6.25 -3.92
CA ILE A 77 -11.60 6.45 -5.38
C ILE A 77 -13.00 6.96 -5.73
N ILE A 78 -14.05 6.44 -5.10
CA ILE A 78 -15.43 6.94 -5.29
C ILE A 78 -15.56 8.39 -4.81
N PHE A 79 -15.04 8.74 -3.63
CA PHE A 79 -15.06 10.13 -3.15
C PHE A 79 -14.28 11.07 -4.07
N LEU A 80 -13.12 10.64 -4.59
CA LEU A 80 -12.33 11.40 -5.56
C LEU A 80 -13.09 11.60 -6.88
N ALA A 81 -13.72 10.56 -7.40
CA ALA A 81 -14.52 10.64 -8.62
C ALA A 81 -15.72 11.58 -8.45
N LEU A 82 -16.40 11.52 -7.31
CA LEU A 82 -17.51 12.42 -6.98
C LEU A 82 -17.04 13.87 -6.87
N TYR A 83 -15.91 14.11 -6.19
CA TYR A 83 -15.31 15.43 -6.08
C TYR A 83 -14.94 16.02 -7.44
N LEU A 84 -14.31 15.22 -8.31
CA LEU A 84 -14.01 15.61 -9.68
C LEU A 84 -15.27 15.89 -10.50
N ALA A 85 -16.32 15.09 -10.34
CA ALA A 85 -17.59 15.30 -11.04
C ALA A 85 -18.26 16.62 -10.61
N ILE A 86 -18.32 16.89 -9.31
CA ILE A 86 -18.86 18.14 -8.75
C ILE A 86 -18.03 19.33 -9.23
N GLY A 87 -16.70 19.25 -9.13
CA GLY A 87 -15.79 20.29 -9.62
C GLY A 87 -15.99 20.55 -11.11
N THR A 88 -16.01 19.50 -11.92
CA THR A 88 -16.24 19.59 -13.37
C THR A 88 -17.55 20.27 -13.68
N PHE A 89 -18.64 19.91 -12.99
CA PHE A 89 -19.94 20.55 -13.17
C PHE A 89 -19.89 22.05 -12.84
N CYS A 90 -19.29 22.41 -11.70
CA CYS A 90 -19.11 23.81 -11.29
C CYS A 90 -18.29 24.62 -12.32
N PHE A 91 -17.14 24.11 -12.75
CA PHE A 91 -16.29 24.79 -13.74
C PHE A 91 -16.87 24.79 -15.15
N TYR A 92 -17.67 23.79 -15.49
CA TYR A 92 -18.42 23.76 -16.75
C TYR A 92 -19.45 24.89 -16.80
N GLN A 93 -20.16 25.15 -15.69
CA GLN A 93 -21.12 26.27 -15.60
C GLN A 93 -20.42 27.63 -15.75
N VAL A 94 -19.22 27.79 -15.20
CA VAL A 94 -18.43 29.04 -15.33
C VAL A 94 -17.45 29.03 -16.51
N ARG A 95 -17.58 28.11 -17.47
CA ARG A 95 -16.63 27.94 -18.60
C ARG A 95 -16.45 29.19 -19.46
N ASN A 96 -17.46 30.06 -19.51
CA ASN A 96 -17.41 31.31 -20.27
C ASN A 96 -16.48 32.34 -19.59
N GLN A 97 -16.25 32.20 -18.29
CA GLN A 97 -15.39 33.06 -17.47
C GLN A 97 -13.94 32.52 -17.36
N ILE A 98 -13.65 31.37 -17.95
CA ILE A 98 -12.30 30.81 -18.04
C ILE A 98 -11.67 31.27 -19.34
N SER A 99 -10.45 31.79 -19.29
CA SER A 99 -9.65 32.13 -20.48
C SER A 99 -8.52 31.14 -20.68
N GLY A 100 -8.04 31.06 -21.92
CA GLY A 100 -7.01 30.11 -22.33
C GLY A 100 -7.36 29.41 -23.64
N HIS A 101 -6.50 28.49 -24.07
CA HIS A 101 -6.76 27.66 -25.25
C HIS A 101 -7.84 26.63 -24.91
N LYS A 102 -9.03 26.70 -25.52
CA LYS A 102 -10.15 25.80 -25.24
C LYS A 102 -10.25 24.72 -26.30
N THR A 103 -10.60 23.50 -25.90
CA THR A 103 -10.77 22.37 -26.82
C THR A 103 -12.20 21.84 -26.79
N ASN A 104 -12.69 21.39 -25.64
CA ASN A 104 -14.06 20.92 -25.43
C ASN A 104 -14.48 21.33 -24.02
N GLY A 105 -15.69 21.87 -23.86
CA GLY A 105 -16.12 22.47 -22.59
C GLY A 105 -16.03 21.54 -21.37
N VAL A 106 -16.47 20.28 -21.50
CA VAL A 106 -16.41 19.30 -20.41
C VAL A 106 -14.98 18.82 -20.16
N LEU A 107 -14.23 18.49 -21.23
CA LEU A 107 -12.86 18.00 -21.10
C LEU A 107 -11.94 19.05 -20.49
N ASP A 108 -12.08 20.31 -20.89
CA ASP A 108 -11.32 21.43 -20.37
C ASP A 108 -11.61 21.64 -18.87
N ALA A 109 -12.87 21.44 -18.45
CA ALA A 109 -13.27 21.53 -17.04
C ALA A 109 -12.68 20.37 -16.20
N VAL A 110 -12.75 19.13 -16.69
CA VAL A 110 -12.13 17.97 -16.01
C VAL A 110 -10.62 18.15 -15.92
N TYR A 111 -9.98 18.55 -17.03
CA TYR A 111 -8.55 18.82 -17.09
C TYR A 111 -8.15 19.94 -16.12
N PHE A 112 -8.88 21.05 -16.08
CA PHE A 112 -8.67 22.12 -15.12
C PHE A 112 -8.78 21.63 -13.67
N CYS A 113 -9.81 20.84 -13.35
CA CYS A 113 -9.97 20.23 -12.03
C CYS A 113 -8.77 19.35 -11.66
N VAL A 114 -8.33 18.48 -12.56
CA VAL A 114 -7.17 17.60 -12.32
C VAL A 114 -5.91 18.40 -12.10
N VAL A 115 -5.57 19.32 -13.00
CA VAL A 115 -4.35 20.15 -12.93
C VAL A 115 -4.31 20.98 -11.64
N THR A 116 -5.47 21.48 -11.21
CA THR A 116 -5.61 22.31 -10.01
C THR A 116 -5.53 21.47 -8.72
N MET A 117 -6.25 20.34 -8.68
CA MET A 117 -6.27 19.41 -7.55
C MET A 117 -4.90 18.76 -7.29
N THR A 118 -4.20 18.41 -8.37
CA THR A 118 -2.87 17.79 -8.32
C THR A 118 -1.74 18.79 -8.13
N THR A 119 -2.10 20.06 -7.88
CA THR A 119 -1.17 21.18 -7.64
C THR A 119 -0.15 21.42 -8.75
N VAL A 120 -0.37 20.86 -9.96
CA VAL A 120 0.49 21.12 -11.13
C VAL A 120 0.30 22.56 -11.58
N GLY A 121 -0.94 23.01 -11.78
CA GLY A 121 -1.25 24.42 -11.98
C GLY A 121 -0.61 25.10 -13.21
N TYR A 122 -0.66 24.50 -14.41
CA TYR A 122 -0.06 25.09 -15.62
C TYR A 122 -0.51 26.52 -15.95
N GLY A 123 -1.68 26.97 -15.50
CA GLY A 123 -2.16 28.31 -15.84
C GLY A 123 -2.49 28.51 -17.33
N ASP A 124 -2.58 27.43 -18.11
CA ASP A 124 -3.04 27.43 -19.51
C ASP A 124 -4.56 27.68 -19.62
N LEU A 125 -5.29 27.33 -18.55
CA LEU A 125 -6.68 27.69 -18.31
C LEU A 125 -6.78 28.44 -16.99
N VAL A 126 -7.29 29.67 -17.01
CA VAL A 126 -7.37 30.53 -15.82
C VAL A 126 -8.74 31.18 -15.65
N PRO A 127 -9.28 31.23 -14.41
CA PRO A 127 -10.52 31.94 -14.12
C PRO A 127 -10.29 33.46 -14.16
N ASN A 128 -11.05 34.16 -15.01
CA ASN A 128 -10.93 35.61 -15.19
C ASN A 128 -11.97 36.44 -14.43
N SER A 129 -13.07 35.83 -13.99
CA SER A 129 -14.09 36.51 -13.17
C SER A 129 -13.83 36.32 -11.67
N SER A 130 -14.18 37.33 -10.87
CA SER A 130 -14.13 37.28 -9.39
C SER A 130 -14.87 36.05 -8.84
N ALA A 131 -16.04 35.71 -9.39
CA ALA A 131 -16.81 34.55 -8.95
C ALA A 131 -16.08 33.23 -9.26
N SER A 132 -15.52 33.09 -10.47
CA SER A 132 -14.75 31.90 -10.85
C SER A 132 -13.45 31.75 -10.07
N ARG A 133 -12.82 32.85 -9.67
CA ARG A 133 -11.63 32.86 -8.81
C ARG A 133 -11.95 32.42 -7.39
N LEU A 134 -13.03 32.93 -6.79
CA LEU A 134 -13.49 32.48 -5.48
C LEU A 134 -13.84 30.99 -5.47
N LEU A 135 -14.51 30.52 -6.52
CA LEU A 135 -14.82 29.10 -6.70
C LEU A 135 -13.54 28.26 -6.82
N ALA A 136 -12.55 28.73 -7.58
CA ALA A 136 -11.24 28.08 -7.67
C ALA A 136 -10.52 28.02 -6.32
N CYS A 137 -10.54 29.09 -5.53
CA CYS A 137 -9.97 29.09 -4.17
C CYS A 137 -10.64 28.03 -3.29
N ALA A 138 -11.97 27.99 -3.24
CA ALA A 138 -12.70 26.98 -2.46
C ALA A 138 -12.41 25.54 -2.93
N PHE A 139 -12.28 25.36 -4.25
CA PHE A 139 -11.90 24.08 -4.83
C PHE A 139 -10.48 23.66 -4.41
N VAL A 140 -9.48 24.54 -4.50
CA VAL A 140 -8.09 24.23 -4.10
C VAL A 140 -8.00 23.79 -2.64
N PHE A 141 -8.64 24.53 -1.71
CA PHE A 141 -8.62 24.16 -0.29
C PHE A 141 -9.25 22.79 -0.02
N SER A 142 -10.42 22.52 -0.60
CA SER A 142 -11.09 21.22 -0.47
C SER A 142 -10.30 20.08 -1.13
N GLY A 143 -9.63 20.37 -2.26
CA GLY A 143 -8.80 19.41 -2.99
C GLY A 143 -7.57 18.97 -2.21
N MET A 144 -6.86 19.92 -1.59
CA MET A 144 -5.69 19.59 -0.75
C MET A 144 -6.06 18.67 0.43
N VAL A 145 -7.19 18.93 1.09
CA VAL A 145 -7.70 18.08 2.18
C VAL A 145 -7.98 16.66 1.65
N LEU A 146 -8.62 16.55 0.49
CA LEU A 146 -8.96 15.27 -0.12
C LEU A 146 -7.73 14.48 -0.56
N VAL A 147 -6.75 15.14 -1.17
CA VAL A 147 -5.48 14.51 -1.58
C VAL A 147 -4.70 14.02 -0.36
N GLY A 148 -4.62 14.83 0.71
CA GLY A 148 -4.01 14.40 1.97
C GLY A 148 -4.72 13.20 2.59
N HIS A 149 -6.05 13.16 2.56
CA HIS A 149 -6.84 12.03 3.03
C HIS A 149 -6.61 10.77 2.20
N LEU A 150 -6.55 10.91 0.87
CA LEU A 150 -6.24 9.83 -0.05
C LEU A 150 -4.84 9.26 0.21
N LEU A 151 -3.86 10.12 0.44
CA LEU A 151 -2.49 9.72 0.68
C LEU A 151 -2.34 9.00 2.03
N GLY A 152 -2.97 9.51 3.09
CA GLY A 152 -3.00 8.84 4.40
C GLY A 152 -3.63 7.45 4.33
N ARG A 153 -4.75 7.31 3.60
CA ARG A 153 -5.40 6.00 3.43
C ARG A 153 -4.62 5.05 2.52
N ALA A 154 -3.90 5.58 1.54
CA ALA A 154 -2.98 4.79 0.74
C ALA A 154 -1.85 4.25 1.63
N ALA A 155 -1.27 5.09 2.50
CA ALA A 155 -0.26 4.67 3.48
C ALA A 155 -0.81 3.61 4.44
N ASP A 156 -1.97 3.84 5.05
CA ASP A 156 -2.62 2.86 5.95
C ASP A 156 -2.88 1.52 5.25
N TYR A 157 -3.36 1.55 4.00
CA TYR A 157 -3.56 0.34 3.18
C TYR A 157 -2.25 -0.42 2.97
N LEU A 158 -1.16 0.31 2.74
CA LEU A 158 0.16 -0.27 2.51
C LEU A 158 0.71 -0.94 3.76
N VAL A 159 0.45 -0.36 4.93
CA VAL A 159 0.78 -0.90 6.26
C VAL A 159 -0.08 -2.12 6.59
N GLU A 160 -1.40 -2.04 6.42
CA GLU A 160 -2.34 -3.12 6.77
C GLU A 160 -2.13 -4.40 5.92
N LYS A 161 -1.72 -4.25 4.65
CA LYS A 161 -1.28 -5.39 3.80
C LYS A 161 0.02 -6.03 4.30
N GLN A 162 0.90 -5.27 4.96
CA GLN A 162 2.14 -5.80 5.52
C GLN A 162 1.89 -6.60 6.79
N GLU A 163 1.00 -6.12 7.68
CA GLU A 163 0.68 -6.79 8.94
C GLU A 163 0.04 -8.17 8.72
N ALA A 164 -0.89 -8.32 7.76
CA ALA A 164 -1.56 -9.60 7.50
C ALA A 164 -0.60 -10.70 7.01
N LEU A 165 0.39 -10.35 6.19
CA LEU A 165 1.42 -11.29 5.72
C LEU A 165 2.45 -11.60 6.80
N LEU A 166 2.75 -10.62 7.65
CA LEU A 166 3.67 -10.74 8.76
C LEU A 166 3.11 -11.63 9.87
N VAL A 167 1.83 -11.45 10.24
CA VAL A 167 1.13 -12.32 11.20
C VAL A 167 1.09 -13.77 10.71
N ARG A 168 0.86 -13.99 9.41
CA ARG A 168 0.92 -15.33 8.80
C ARG A 168 2.33 -15.94 8.85
N ALA A 169 3.37 -15.16 8.57
CA ALA A 169 4.76 -15.62 8.66
C ALA A 169 5.20 -15.89 10.11
N PHE A 170 4.70 -15.10 11.06
CA PHE A 170 4.98 -15.24 12.49
C PHE A 170 4.43 -16.55 13.06
N HIS A 171 3.22 -16.94 12.67
CA HIS A 171 2.64 -18.23 13.09
C HIS A 171 3.39 -19.45 12.56
N LEU A 172 4.11 -19.35 11.43
CA LEU A 172 4.90 -20.46 10.89
C LEU A 172 6.28 -20.63 11.53
N ARG A 173 6.82 -19.64 12.28
CA ARG A 173 8.23 -19.64 12.69
C ARG A 173 8.39 -19.64 14.22
N ARG A 174 8.37 -20.85 14.82
CA ARG A 174 8.39 -21.07 16.28
C ARG A 174 9.75 -20.91 17.00
N SER A 175 10.84 -20.34 16.46
CA SER A 175 12.13 -20.45 17.21
C SER A 175 13.26 -19.43 17.04
N PHE A 176 13.07 -18.21 16.55
CA PHE A 176 14.17 -17.20 16.59
C PHE A 176 13.68 -15.80 16.93
N GLY A 177 14.56 -15.03 17.60
CA GLY A 177 14.31 -13.70 18.15
C GLY A 177 13.42 -12.83 17.26
N PRO A 178 12.18 -12.52 17.70
CA PRO A 178 11.14 -12.02 16.81
C PRO A 178 11.34 -10.55 16.41
N THR A 179 12.18 -9.78 17.11
CA THR A 179 12.32 -8.35 16.88
C THR A 179 13.30 -8.01 15.77
N ASP A 180 14.43 -8.72 15.66
CA ASP A 180 15.48 -8.37 14.70
C ASP A 180 15.16 -8.87 13.29
N VAL A 181 14.63 -10.09 13.17
CA VAL A 181 14.15 -10.65 11.89
C VAL A 181 12.96 -9.84 11.34
N LEU A 182 12.12 -9.31 12.22
CA LEU A 182 10.97 -8.50 11.80
C LEU A 182 11.38 -7.14 11.27
N LYS A 183 12.35 -6.51 11.92
CA LYS A 183 12.96 -5.26 11.45
C LYS A 183 13.61 -5.48 10.08
N GLU A 184 14.42 -6.52 9.91
CA GLU A 184 15.06 -6.82 8.62
C GLU A 184 14.05 -7.08 7.49
N LEU A 185 12.98 -7.84 7.77
CA LEU A 185 11.91 -8.05 6.81
C LEU A 185 11.18 -6.74 6.50
N HIS A 186 10.91 -5.89 7.48
CA HIS A 186 10.20 -4.63 7.23
C HIS A 186 11.05 -3.69 6.36
N THR A 187 12.33 -3.52 6.67
CA THR A 187 13.26 -2.66 5.92
C THR A 187 13.47 -3.16 4.49
N ASN A 188 13.69 -4.46 4.28
CA ASN A 188 13.81 -5.02 2.92
C ASN A 188 12.50 -4.93 2.14
N LYS A 189 11.36 -4.99 2.83
CA LYS A 189 10.05 -4.81 2.20
C LYS A 189 9.81 -3.38 1.74
N LEU A 190 10.12 -2.42 2.59
CA LEU A 190 9.98 -1.01 2.25
C LEU A 190 10.91 -0.63 1.08
N ARG A 191 12.13 -1.16 1.06
CA ARG A 191 13.07 -1.01 -0.06
C ARG A 191 12.52 -1.55 -1.38
N TYR A 192 11.94 -2.76 -1.43
CA TYR A 192 11.36 -3.23 -2.70
C TYR A 192 10.18 -2.36 -3.15
N LYS A 193 9.33 -1.88 -2.23
CA LYS A 193 8.21 -1.00 -2.58
C LYS A 193 8.71 0.32 -3.15
N CYS A 194 9.77 0.89 -2.54
CA CYS A 194 10.45 2.07 -3.03
C CYS A 194 11.02 1.84 -4.44
N TYR A 195 11.71 0.72 -4.69
CA TYR A 195 12.21 0.37 -6.02
C TYR A 195 11.11 0.17 -7.06
N VAL A 196 10.01 -0.49 -6.71
CA VAL A 196 8.87 -0.68 -7.61
C VAL A 196 8.21 0.67 -7.93
N ALA A 197 7.98 1.53 -6.93
CA ALA A 197 7.43 2.87 -7.14
C ALA A 197 8.35 3.73 -8.03
N PHE A 198 9.66 3.67 -7.81
CA PHE A 198 10.64 4.34 -8.67
C PHE A 198 10.61 3.82 -10.11
N LEU A 199 10.55 2.50 -10.31
CA LEU A 199 10.45 1.89 -11.63
C LEU A 199 9.17 2.33 -12.35
N VAL A 200 8.02 2.32 -11.66
CA VAL A 200 6.74 2.81 -12.21
C VAL A 200 6.83 4.29 -12.57
N LEU A 201 7.47 5.12 -11.74
CA LEU A 201 7.69 6.54 -12.01
C LEU A 201 8.52 6.74 -13.28
N VAL A 202 9.60 5.99 -13.47
CA VAL A 202 10.43 6.02 -14.68
C VAL A 202 9.61 5.64 -15.92
N VAL A 203 8.78 4.59 -15.83
CA VAL A 203 7.90 4.19 -16.93
C VAL A 203 6.90 5.29 -17.27
N LEU A 204 6.24 5.89 -16.28
CA LEU A 204 5.32 7.01 -16.48
C LEU A 204 6.00 8.23 -17.12
N PHE A 205 7.25 8.48 -16.75
CA PHE A 205 8.08 9.54 -17.30
C PHE A 205 8.35 9.30 -18.79
N LEU A 206 8.82 8.11 -19.15
CA LEU A 206 9.09 7.73 -20.55
C LEU A 206 7.81 7.76 -21.40
N VAL A 207 6.70 7.23 -20.88
CA VAL A 207 5.39 7.27 -21.56
C VAL A 207 4.96 8.71 -21.82
N GLY A 208 5.13 9.61 -20.85
CA GLY A 208 4.83 11.03 -21.00
C GLY A 208 5.64 11.69 -22.13
N ILE A 209 6.96 11.43 -22.18
CA ILE A 209 7.85 12.00 -23.21
C ILE A 209 7.44 11.52 -24.59
N VAL A 210 7.29 10.20 -24.76
CA VAL A 210 6.90 9.61 -26.06
C VAL A 210 5.55 10.16 -26.51
N PHE A 211 4.59 10.27 -25.60
CA PHE A 211 3.27 10.82 -25.92
C PHE A 211 3.35 12.28 -26.38
N LEU A 212 4.08 13.15 -25.68
CA LEU A 212 4.22 14.57 -26.03
C LEU A 212 4.95 14.78 -27.37
N VAL A 213 5.96 13.96 -27.67
CA VAL A 213 6.67 14.03 -28.95
C VAL A 213 5.79 13.55 -30.11
N VAL A 214 5.06 12.44 -29.93
CA VAL A 214 4.29 11.82 -31.02
C VAL A 214 2.95 12.54 -31.26
N VAL A 215 2.23 12.88 -30.18
CA VAL A 215 0.86 13.39 -30.25
C VAL A 215 0.81 14.91 -30.28
N GLU A 216 1.56 15.57 -29.38
CA GLU A 216 1.63 17.03 -29.30
C GLU A 216 2.71 17.62 -30.22
N LYS A 217 3.50 16.77 -30.91
CA LYS A 217 4.57 17.16 -31.84
C LYS A 217 5.59 18.11 -31.22
N MET A 218 5.79 18.01 -29.90
CA MET A 218 6.76 18.84 -29.18
C MET A 218 8.19 18.35 -29.45
N PRO A 219 9.18 19.26 -29.54
CA PRO A 219 10.58 18.84 -29.62
C PRO A 219 10.95 18.10 -28.33
N VAL A 220 11.89 17.16 -28.43
CA VAL A 220 12.22 16.20 -27.36
C VAL A 220 12.61 16.90 -26.04
N ILE A 221 13.31 18.04 -26.13
CA ILE A 221 13.75 18.81 -24.96
C ILE A 221 12.55 19.46 -24.26
N ASP A 222 11.64 20.09 -25.00
CA ASP A 222 10.43 20.69 -24.44
C ASP A 222 9.50 19.62 -23.84
N ALA A 223 9.41 18.46 -24.48
CA ALA A 223 8.64 17.33 -23.98
C ALA A 223 9.23 16.81 -22.66
N PHE A 224 10.55 16.60 -22.59
CA PHE A 224 11.25 16.21 -21.36
C PHE A 224 11.03 17.24 -20.24
N TYR A 225 11.18 18.52 -20.55
CA TYR A 225 10.97 19.62 -19.61
C TYR A 225 9.53 19.66 -19.10
N CYS A 226 8.54 19.54 -19.98
CA CYS A 226 7.12 19.50 -19.63
C CYS A 226 6.80 18.29 -18.74
N VAL A 227 7.32 17.10 -19.06
CA VAL A 227 7.12 15.90 -18.21
C VAL A 227 7.72 16.11 -16.83
N CYS A 228 8.95 16.62 -16.76
CA CYS A 228 9.62 16.90 -15.50
C CYS A 228 8.80 17.88 -14.65
N SER A 229 8.39 19.01 -15.21
CA SER A 229 7.60 20.02 -14.49
C SER A 229 6.23 19.51 -14.07
N THR A 230 5.64 18.59 -14.83
CA THR A 230 4.34 17.99 -14.51
C THR A 230 4.42 16.95 -13.41
N VAL A 231 5.33 15.98 -13.56
CA VAL A 231 5.48 14.88 -12.60
C VAL A 231 5.86 15.44 -11.24
N THR A 232 6.77 16.42 -11.19
CA THR A 232 7.19 17.11 -9.95
C THR A 232 6.19 18.13 -9.43
N THR A 233 5.04 18.32 -10.11
CA THR A 233 4.01 19.30 -9.75
C THR A 233 4.50 20.76 -9.71
N LEU A 234 5.55 21.11 -10.45
CA LEU A 234 6.02 22.49 -10.62
C LEU A 234 5.12 23.30 -11.57
N GLY A 235 4.79 22.70 -12.73
CA GLY A 235 3.87 23.23 -13.74
C GLY A 235 4.06 24.69 -14.14
N TYR A 236 5.23 25.05 -14.69
CA TYR A 236 5.56 26.42 -15.14
C TYR A 236 4.58 27.03 -16.15
N GLY A 237 3.88 26.21 -16.94
CA GLY A 237 2.76 26.66 -17.78
C GLY A 237 3.10 27.14 -19.19
N ASP A 238 4.38 27.23 -19.51
CA ASP A 238 4.90 27.60 -20.82
C ASP A 238 4.71 26.49 -21.88
N LYS A 239 4.67 25.22 -21.45
CA LYS A 239 4.34 24.05 -22.27
C LYS A 239 3.24 23.23 -21.59
N SER A 240 2.16 22.96 -22.32
CA SER A 240 0.99 22.26 -21.80
C SER A 240 0.24 21.49 -22.89
N PHE A 241 -0.69 20.62 -22.47
CA PHE A 241 -1.50 19.80 -23.35
C PHE A 241 -2.56 20.65 -24.07
N SER A 242 -2.29 20.96 -25.33
CA SER A 242 -3.15 21.84 -26.13
C SER A 242 -4.12 21.07 -27.02
N SER A 243 -3.81 19.81 -27.37
CA SER A 243 -4.70 18.99 -28.20
C SER A 243 -5.82 18.34 -27.38
N LYS A 244 -6.93 18.00 -28.07
CA LYS A 244 -8.06 17.25 -27.47
C LYS A 244 -7.59 15.91 -26.89
N THR A 245 -6.78 15.18 -27.66
CA THR A 245 -6.24 13.88 -27.27
C THR A 245 -5.26 14.01 -26.11
N GLY A 246 -4.42 15.05 -26.12
CA GLY A 246 -3.47 15.30 -25.06
C GLY A 246 -4.11 15.67 -23.74
N ARG A 247 -5.17 16.48 -23.75
CA ARG A 247 -5.94 16.77 -22.52
C ARG A 247 -6.59 15.54 -21.93
N LEU A 248 -7.13 14.66 -22.78
CA LEU A 248 -7.70 13.39 -22.32
C LEU A 248 -6.63 12.50 -21.68
N PHE A 249 -5.47 12.38 -22.32
CA PHE A 249 -4.33 11.66 -21.75
C PHE A 249 -3.87 12.28 -20.42
N ALA A 250 -3.72 13.60 -20.39
CA ALA A 250 -3.24 14.35 -19.23
C ALA A 250 -4.10 14.12 -17.99
N VAL A 251 -5.44 14.07 -18.14
CA VAL A 251 -6.36 13.80 -17.03
C VAL A 251 -5.98 12.52 -16.27
N PHE A 252 -5.76 11.41 -16.97
CA PHE A 252 -5.42 10.14 -16.35
C PHE A 252 -3.93 10.05 -15.95
N TRP A 253 -3.06 10.55 -16.82
CA TRP A 253 -1.62 10.46 -16.65
C TRP A 253 -1.11 11.33 -15.49
N ILE A 254 -1.61 12.57 -15.35
CA ILE A 254 -1.24 13.47 -14.25
C ILE A 254 -1.73 12.89 -12.91
N LEU A 255 -2.99 12.44 -12.85
CA LEU A 255 -3.53 11.77 -11.65
C LEU A 255 -2.67 10.57 -11.22
N THR A 256 -2.32 9.70 -12.16
CA THR A 256 -1.53 8.50 -11.87
C THR A 256 -0.10 8.86 -11.46
N SER A 257 0.52 9.81 -12.16
CA SER A 257 1.91 10.24 -11.90
C SER A 257 2.05 10.92 -10.56
N THR A 258 1.12 11.80 -10.19
CA THR A 258 1.13 12.50 -8.89
C THR A 258 0.92 11.55 -7.72
N VAL A 259 -0.01 10.60 -7.83
CA VAL A 259 -0.20 9.55 -6.80
C VAL A 259 1.06 8.69 -6.66
N CYS A 260 1.68 8.30 -7.79
CA CYS A 260 2.91 7.52 -7.79
C CYS A 260 4.08 8.28 -7.15
N LEU A 261 4.26 9.56 -7.48
CA LEU A 261 5.31 10.39 -6.90
C LEU A 261 5.09 10.58 -5.39
N ALA A 262 3.86 10.86 -4.97
CA ALA A 262 3.55 11.04 -3.55
C ALA A 262 3.80 9.75 -2.75
N GLN A 263 3.48 8.58 -3.30
CA GLN A 263 3.81 7.29 -2.69
C GLN A 263 5.32 7.06 -2.62
N PHE A 264 6.06 7.40 -3.67
CA PHE A 264 7.52 7.30 -3.65
C PHE A 264 8.13 8.15 -2.53
N PHE A 265 7.71 9.40 -2.37
CA PHE A 265 8.18 10.25 -1.27
C PHE A 265 7.82 9.70 0.11
N LEU A 266 6.63 9.14 0.28
CA LEU A 266 6.26 8.48 1.53
C LEU A 266 7.16 7.28 1.83
N TYR A 267 7.46 6.44 0.85
CA TYR A 267 8.37 5.30 1.05
C TYR A 267 9.80 5.74 1.35
N VAL A 268 10.27 6.83 0.75
CA VAL A 268 11.59 7.39 1.04
C VAL A 268 11.63 7.99 2.45
N ALA A 269 10.56 8.65 2.89
CA ALA A 269 10.47 9.23 4.24
C ALA A 269 10.39 8.16 5.34
N GLU A 270 9.89 6.97 5.02
CA GLU A 270 9.78 5.84 5.95
C GLU A 270 11.07 4.98 5.99
N LEU A 271 11.98 5.13 5.02
CA LEU A 271 13.18 4.29 4.83
C LEU A 271 14.35 4.66 5.74
#